data_AF-A0A2R6G4A8-F1
#
_entry.id   AF-A0A2R6G4A8-F1
#
_cell.length_a   1.000
_cell.length_b   1.000
_cell.length_c   1.000
_cell.angle_alpha   90.00
_cell.angle_beta   90.00
_cell.angle_gamma   90.00
#
_symmetry.space_group_name_H-M   'P 1'
#
loop_
_entity.id
_entity.type
_entity.pdbx_description
1 polymer ?
#
loop_
_entity_poly.entity_id
_entity_poly.type
_entity_poly.pdbx_seq_one_letter_code
_entity_poly.pdbx_strand_id
1 'polypeptide(L)'
;NVLVMEYLGTDEGRAKRLSEVDIENPETAFEVVREYTRRLYSAGLVHGDFSEYNVVFHEGQLVVLDLGQAVTVHHPNSREFLERDCENVAAFFGRQGLEVDPDDLLAFVVDEDGDDEN
;
A
#
# COMPACT_ATOMS: atom_id res chain seq x y z
N ASN A 1 -10.26 8.09 22.85
CA ASN A 1 -10.16 8.74 21.53
C ASN A 1 -11.23 8.14 20.62
N VAL A 2 -11.99 8.99 19.92
CA VAL A 2 -12.95 8.57 18.89
C VAL A 2 -12.55 9.29 17.61
N LEU A 3 -12.32 8.54 16.54
CA LEU A 3 -12.03 9.03 15.20
C LEU A 3 -13.22 8.67 14.31
N VAL A 4 -13.75 9.64 13.56
CA VAL A 4 -14.84 9.43 12.59
C VAL A 4 -14.24 9.64 11.20
N MET A 5 -14.41 8.65 10.32
CA MET A 5 -13.90 8.64 8.96
C MET A 5 -15.03 8.26 8.00
N GLU A 6 -14.76 8.40 6.71
CA GLU A 6 -15.64 7.92 5.66
C GLU A 6 -15.84 6.40 5.75
N TYR A 7 -17.09 5.97 5.53
CA TYR A 7 -17.43 4.56 5.45
C TYR A 7 -17.28 4.09 4.00
N LEU A 8 -16.35 3.17 3.76
CA LEU A 8 -16.18 2.53 2.47
C LEU A 8 -17.04 1.26 2.39
N GLY A 9 -18.14 1.35 1.66
CA GLY A 9 -19.10 0.24 1.51
C GLY A 9 -20.27 0.62 0.64
N THR A 10 -21.04 -0.39 0.24
CA THR A 10 -22.30 -0.23 -0.50
C THR A 10 -23.46 -0.67 0.38
N ASP A 11 -24.68 -0.61 -0.16
CA ASP A 11 -25.87 -1.17 0.50
C ASP A 11 -25.75 -2.69 0.80
N GLU A 12 -24.81 -3.37 0.13
CA GLU A 12 -24.53 -4.80 0.30
C GLU A 12 -23.51 -5.09 1.43
N GLY A 13 -22.87 -4.06 1.99
CA GLY A 13 -21.94 -4.16 3.11
C GLY A 13 -20.63 -3.41 2.91
N ARG A 14 -19.67 -3.64 3.81
CA ARG A 14 -18.35 -2.98 3.76
C ARG A 14 -17.59 -3.37 2.50
N ALA A 15 -16.69 -2.49 2.06
CA ALA A 15 -15.70 -2.81 1.04
C ALA A 15 -14.91 -4.07 1.42
N LYS A 16 -14.59 -4.89 0.41
CA LYS A 16 -13.81 -6.11 0.58
C LYS A 16 -12.33 -5.78 0.59
N ARG A 17 -11.57 -6.49 1.42
CA ARG A 17 -10.10 -6.39 1.44
C ARG A 17 -9.50 -7.10 0.23
N LEU A 18 -8.27 -6.77 -0.13
CA LEU A 18 -7.52 -7.53 -1.14
C LEU A 18 -7.41 -9.01 -0.76
N SER A 19 -7.31 -9.33 0.54
CA SER A 19 -7.32 -10.72 1.03
C SER A 19 -8.65 -11.46 0.82
N GLU A 20 -9.74 -10.77 0.47
CA GLU A 20 -11.10 -11.30 0.39
C GLU A 20 -11.65 -11.34 -1.05
N VAL A 21 -10.86 -10.93 -2.03
CA VAL A 21 -11.25 -10.86 -3.44
C VAL A 21 -10.32 -11.69 -4.31
N ASP A 22 -10.86 -12.18 -5.42
CA ASP A 22 -10.05 -12.72 -6.51
C ASP A 22 -9.59 -11.55 -7.37
N ILE A 23 -8.29 -11.46 -7.63
CA ILE A 23 -7.71 -10.35 -8.39
C ILE A 23 -7.58 -10.78 -9.85
N GLU A 24 -8.48 -10.28 -10.70
CA GLU A 24 -8.49 -10.62 -12.13
C GLU A 24 -7.23 -10.15 -12.88
N ASN A 25 -6.62 -9.06 -12.43
CA ASN A 25 -5.40 -8.48 -13.02
C ASN A 25 -4.41 -8.08 -11.90
N PRO A 26 -3.61 -9.05 -11.40
CA PRO A 26 -2.65 -8.82 -10.33
C PRO A 26 -1.61 -7.75 -10.68
N GLU A 27 -1.20 -7.65 -11.94
CA GLU A 27 -0.23 -6.67 -12.43
C GLU A 27 -0.72 -5.25 -12.22
N THR A 28 -1.96 -4.96 -12.62
CA THR A 28 -2.57 -3.64 -12.46
C THR A 28 -2.76 -3.30 -10.98
N ALA A 29 -3.19 -4.27 -10.17
CA ALA A 29 -3.32 -4.07 -8.73
C ALA A 29 -1.96 -3.80 -8.07
N PHE A 30 -0.90 -4.50 -8.49
CA PHE A 30 0.46 -4.27 -8.02
C PHE A 30 0.98 -2.88 -8.41
N GLU A 31 0.76 -2.45 -9.65
CA GLU A 31 1.15 -1.11 -10.11
C GLU A 31 0.50 -0.01 -9.27
N VAL A 32 -0.78 -0.16 -8.95
CA VAL A 32 -1.50 0.78 -8.08
C VAL A 32 -0.92 0.76 -6.67
N VAL A 33 -0.72 -0.43 -6.07
CA VAL A 33 -0.19 -0.55 -4.71
C VAL A 33 1.22 0.01 -4.59
N ARG A 34 2.15 -0.31 -5.50
CA ARG A 34 3.53 0.21 -5.46
C ARG A 34 3.56 1.73 -5.60
N GLU A 35 2.71 2.30 -6.45
CA GLU A 35 2.61 3.74 -6.65
C GLU A 35 2.04 4.44 -5.41
N TYR A 36 1.06 3.83 -4.74
CA TYR A 36 0.60 4.32 -3.43
C TYR A 36 1.71 4.30 -2.37
N THR A 37 2.51 3.23 -2.30
CA THR A 37 3.66 3.15 -1.38
C THR A 37 4.65 4.28 -1.66
N ARG A 38 4.97 4.53 -2.94
CA ARG A 38 5.85 5.64 -3.36
C ARG A 38 5.29 6.99 -2.93
N ARG A 39 4.02 7.28 -3.23
CA ARG A 39 3.38 8.54 -2.84
C ARG A 39 3.35 8.76 -1.33
N LEU A 40 3.11 7.70 -0.56
CA LEU A 40 3.14 7.78 0.90
C LEU A 40 4.55 8.15 1.38
N TYR A 41 5.58 7.51 0.83
CA TYR A 41 6.98 7.80 1.11
C TYR A 41 7.36 9.23 0.73
N SER A 42 7.01 9.68 -0.48
CA SER A 42 7.23 11.06 -0.95
C SER A 42 6.48 12.09 -0.10
N ALA A 43 5.34 11.73 0.50
CA ALA A 43 4.64 12.55 1.48
C ALA A 43 5.29 12.55 2.88
N GLY A 44 6.44 11.89 3.04
CA GLY A 44 7.21 11.82 4.28
C GLY A 44 6.69 10.77 5.26
N LEU A 45 5.91 9.79 4.81
CA LEU A 45 5.31 8.74 5.64
C LEU A 45 5.70 7.33 5.19
N VAL A 46 5.84 6.43 6.15
CA VAL A 46 5.94 4.99 5.96
C VAL A 46 4.73 4.36 6.65
N HIS A 47 4.02 3.46 5.98
CA HIS A 47 2.81 2.86 6.53
C HIS A 47 3.11 2.06 7.80
N GLY A 48 4.20 1.28 7.79
CA GLY A 48 4.72 0.52 8.93
C GLY A 48 3.91 -0.70 9.34
N ASP A 49 2.84 -1.00 8.60
CA ASP A 49 2.08 -2.24 8.67
C ASP A 49 1.38 -2.56 7.36
N PHE A 50 2.01 -2.26 6.22
CA PHE A 50 1.36 -2.44 4.93
C PHE A 50 1.19 -3.94 4.63
N SER A 51 -0.05 -4.37 4.38
CA SER A 51 -0.42 -5.74 4.01
C SER A 51 -1.72 -5.76 3.20
N GLU A 52 -2.07 -6.91 2.63
CA GLU A 52 -3.31 -7.13 1.89
C GLU A 52 -4.59 -6.92 2.73
N TYR A 53 -4.46 -6.93 4.06
CA TYR A 53 -5.57 -6.69 4.98
C TYR A 53 -5.89 -5.20 5.14
N ASN A 54 -4.91 -4.34 4.82
CA ASN A 54 -4.99 -2.88 4.90
C ASN A 54 -5.29 -2.23 3.54
N VAL A 55 -5.58 -3.03 2.51
CA VAL A 55 -6.09 -2.52 1.23
C VAL A 55 -7.50 -3.03 1.02
N VAL A 56 -8.41 -2.12 0.66
CA VAL A 56 -9.77 -2.46 0.26
C VAL A 56 -10.03 -2.09 -1.19
N PHE A 57 -10.86 -2.88 -1.85
CA PHE A 57 -11.39 -2.57 -3.17
C PHE A 57 -12.79 -2.00 -3.03
N HIS A 58 -12.98 -0.76 -3.49
CA HIS A 58 -14.23 -0.04 -3.42
C HIS A 58 -14.45 0.72 -4.74
N GLU A 59 -15.60 0.50 -5.37
CA GLU A 59 -16.01 1.20 -6.61
C GLU A 59 -14.96 1.19 -7.74
N GLY A 60 -14.23 0.09 -7.91
CA GLY A 60 -13.21 -0.02 -8.95
C GLY A 60 -11.83 0.53 -8.55
N GLN A 61 -11.68 1.00 -7.32
CA GLN A 61 -10.45 1.62 -6.82
C GLN A 61 -9.89 0.85 -5.63
N LEU A 62 -8.56 0.82 -5.53
CA LEU A 62 -7.86 0.36 -4.33
C LEU A 62 -7.68 1.54 -3.37
N VAL A 63 -8.04 1.31 -2.11
CA VAL A 63 -7.90 2.27 -1.02
C VAL A 63 -7.06 1.64 0.09
N VAL A 64 -5.99 2.32 0.49
CA VAL A 64 -5.15 1.94 1.63
C VAL A 64 -5.75 2.50 2.92
N LEU A 65 -5.84 1.67 3.94
CA LEU A 65 -6.42 1.97 5.25
C LEU A 65 -5.35 1.92 6.35
N ASP A 66 -5.76 2.32 7.54
CA ASP A 66 -4.99 2.17 8.79
C ASP A 66 -3.59 2.79 8.80
N LEU A 67 -3.54 4.10 8.56
CA LEU A 67 -2.36 4.92 8.83
C LEU A 67 -2.14 5.18 10.35
N GLY A 68 -2.85 4.48 11.25
CA GLY A 68 -2.74 4.69 12.69
C GLY A 68 -1.37 4.32 13.27
N GLN A 69 -0.63 3.44 12.59
CA GLN A 69 0.74 3.04 12.92
C GLN A 69 1.79 3.67 11.98
N ALA A 70 1.37 4.52 11.04
CA ALA A 70 2.29 5.14 10.11
C ALA A 70 3.31 6.02 10.86
N VAL A 71 4.56 5.98 10.41
CA VAL A 71 5.65 6.79 10.96
C VAL A 71 6.18 7.75 9.92
N THR A 72 6.80 8.83 10.37
CA THR A 72 7.50 9.74 9.46
C THR A 72 8.76 9.07 8.91
N VAL A 73 9.22 9.44 7.71
CA VAL A 73 10.51 8.99 7.15
C VAL A 73 11.72 9.34 8.04
N HIS A 74 11.58 10.34 8.92
CA HIS A 74 12.60 10.71 9.92
C HIS A 74 12.61 9.83 11.19
N HIS A 75 11.67 8.89 11.33
CA HIS A 75 11.64 7.99 12.48
C HIS A 75 12.89 7.08 12.46
N PRO A 76 13.53 6.78 13.61
CA PRO A 76 14.76 5.98 13.65
C PRO A 76 14.66 4.61 12.95
N ASN A 77 13.46 4.02 12.95
CA ASN A 77 13.19 2.71 12.35
C ASN A 77 12.38 2.81 11.03
N SER A 78 12.25 3.99 10.41
CA SER A 78 11.44 4.17 9.20
C SER A 78 11.87 3.25 8.06
N ARG A 79 13.19 3.07 7.89
CA ARG A 79 13.77 2.21 6.87
C ARG A 79 13.38 0.74 7.03
N GLU A 80 13.51 0.21 8.25
CA GLU A 80 13.14 -1.18 8.58
C GLU A 80 11.64 -1.41 8.35
N PHE A 81 10.80 -0.44 8.71
CA PHE A 81 9.37 -0.51 8.45
C PHE A 81 9.04 -0.48 6.96
N LEU A 82 9.74 0.34 6.17
CA LEU A 82 9.52 0.39 4.73
C LEU A 82 9.96 -0.90 4.04
N GLU A 83 11.09 -1.47 4.45
CA GLU A 83 11.56 -2.79 3.98
C GLU A 83 10.48 -3.85 4.25
N ARG A 84 9.94 -3.91 5.47
CA ARG A 84 8.86 -4.83 5.82
C ARG A 84 7.58 -4.61 4.99
N ASP A 85 7.20 -3.36 4.77
CA ASP A 85 6.05 -3.02 3.93
C ASP A 85 6.26 -3.56 2.49
N CYS A 86 7.45 -3.38 1.92
CA CYS A 86 7.79 -3.89 0.59
C CYS A 86 7.81 -5.42 0.53
N GLU A 87 8.39 -6.08 1.54
CA GLU A 87 8.37 -7.55 1.68
C GLU A 87 6.94 -8.11 1.72
N ASN A 88 6.06 -7.50 2.50
CA ASN A 88 4.66 -7.93 2.60
C ASN A 88 3.92 -7.79 1.28
N VAL A 89 4.09 -6.65 0.60
CA VAL A 89 3.49 -6.41 -0.73
C VAL A 89 4.02 -7.42 -1.75
N ALA A 90 5.34 -7.60 -1.84
CA ALA A 90 5.96 -8.55 -2.75
C ALA A 90 5.48 -9.99 -2.47
N ALA A 91 5.45 -10.40 -1.21
CA ALA A 91 4.95 -11.72 -0.82
C ALA A 91 3.48 -11.92 -1.18
N PHE A 92 2.64 -10.90 -1.02
CA PHE A 92 1.23 -10.98 -1.39
C PHE A 92 1.05 -11.18 -2.90
N PHE A 93 1.66 -10.33 -3.72
CA PHE A 93 1.56 -10.42 -5.17
C PHE A 93 2.28 -11.63 -5.76
N GLY A 94 3.32 -12.13 -5.08
CA GLY A 94 3.92 -13.43 -5.35
C GLY A 94 2.93 -14.59 -5.24
N ARG A 95 2.05 -14.57 -4.22
CA ARG A 95 0.95 -15.54 -4.10
C ARG A 95 -0.12 -15.40 -5.19
N GLN A 96 -0.19 -14.24 -5.85
CA GLN A 96 -1.08 -13.99 -6.99
C GLN A 96 -0.45 -14.37 -8.34
N GLY A 97 0.78 -14.90 -8.34
CA GLY A 97 1.46 -15.39 -9.55
C GLY A 97 2.41 -14.37 -10.20
N LEU A 98 2.67 -13.23 -9.56
CA LEU A 98 3.67 -12.27 -10.04
C LEU A 98 5.08 -12.62 -9.53
N GLU A 99 6.09 -12.30 -10.33
CA GLU A 99 7.48 -12.27 -9.87
C GLU A 99 7.79 -10.85 -9.38
N VAL A 100 7.76 -10.65 -8.07
CA VAL A 100 8.03 -9.35 -7.43
C VAL A 100 9.22 -9.50 -6.49
N ASP A 101 10.28 -8.74 -6.74
CA ASP A 101 11.42 -8.62 -5.84
C ASP A 101 11.18 -7.45 -4.85
N PRO A 102 11.27 -7.68 -3.53
CA PRO A 102 11.07 -6.63 -2.55
C PRO A 102 12.15 -5.53 -2.59
N ASP A 103 13.38 -5.84 -2.99
CA ASP A 103 14.46 -4.85 -3.12
C ASP A 103 14.22 -3.95 -4.33
N ASP A 104 13.72 -4.50 -5.44
CA ASP A 104 13.31 -3.71 -6.62
C ASP A 104 12.13 -2.79 -6.30
N LEU A 105 11.15 -3.30 -5.53
CA LEU A 105 10.02 -2.48 -5.06
C LEU A 105 10.49 -1.37 -4.12
N LEU A 106 11.38 -1.68 -3.19
CA LEU A 106 11.96 -0.70 -2.28
C LEU A 106 12.72 0.38 -3.05
N ALA A 107 13.55 -0.01 -4.03
CA ALA A 107 14.26 0.90 -4.90
C ALA A 107 13.29 1.83 -5.64
N PHE A 108 12.22 1.30 -6.21
CA PHE A 108 11.17 2.09 -6.87
C PHE A 108 10.51 3.10 -5.91
N VAL A 109 10.24 2.71 -4.66
CA VAL A 109 9.58 3.59 -3.67
C VAL A 109 10.48 4.75 -3.24
N VAL A 110 11.78 4.52 -3.10
CA VAL A 110 12.74 5.54 -2.64
C VAL A 110 13.33 6.37 -3.78
N ASP A 111 13.09 6.01 -5.04
CA ASP A 111 13.58 6.75 -6.19
C ASP A 111 12.86 8.11 -6.29
N GLU A 112 13.63 9.20 -6.18
CA GLU A 112 13.14 10.58 -6.13
C GLU A 112 12.83 11.17 -7.52
N ASP A 113 12.95 10.42 -8.61
CA ASP A 113 12.70 10.99 -9.95
C ASP A 113 11.20 11.14 -10.26
N GLY A 114 10.67 12.37 -10.14
CA GLY A 114 9.53 12.78 -10.98
C GLY A 114 8.63 13.97 -10.63
N ASP A 115 8.75 14.65 -9.47
CA ASP A 115 7.92 15.84 -9.17
C ASP A 115 8.77 17.10 -8.89
N ASP A 116 9.75 17.35 -9.76
CA ASP A 116 10.19 18.71 -10.10
C ASP A 116 9.50 19.08 -11.43
N GLU A 117 8.31 19.70 -11.36
CA GLU A 117 7.75 20.72 -12.28
C GLU A 117 6.22 20.75 -12.22
N ASN A 118 5.67 21.66 -11.38
CA ASN A 118 4.51 22.48 -11.76
C ASN A 118 4.50 23.81 -10.99
#